data_AF-A0A7C5DV22-F1
#
_entry.id   AF-A0A7C5DV22-F1
#
_cell.length_a   1.000
_cell.length_b   1.000
_cell.length_c   1.000
_cell.angle_alpha   90.00
_cell.angle_beta   90.00
_cell.angle_gamma   90.00
#
_symmetry.space_group_name_H-M   'P 1'
#
loop_
_entity.id
_entity.type
_entity.pdbx_description
1 polymer ?
#
loop_
_entity_poly.entity_id
_entity_poly.type
_entity_poly.pdbx_seq_one_letter_code
_entity_poly.pdbx_strand_id
1 'polypeptide(L)' 'VDYSVDIYPFYGSDVEASLRAGYDVVFGLIGPGVEASHGYERTHYKGLENTIKLIESYLKG' A
#
# COMPACT_ATOMS: atom_id res chain seq x y z
N VAL A 1 10.82 -2.90 -10.47
CA VAL A 1 9.43 -2.99 -9.97
C VAL A 1 8.64 -1.93 -10.71
N ASP A 2 7.62 -2.31 -11.45
CA ASP A 2 6.70 -1.34 -12.08
C ASP A 2 5.74 -0.82 -11.01
N TYR A 3 5.52 0.49 -10.95
CA TYR A 3 4.61 1.11 -9.98
C TYR A 3 3.85 2.29 -10.59
N SER A 4 2.75 2.66 -9.94
CA SER A 4 2.02 3.91 -10.17
C SER A 4 1.86 4.61 -8.84
N VAL A 5 1.92 5.95 -8.85
CA VAL A 5 1.54 6.73 -7.67
C VAL A 5 0.03 6.77 -7.61
N ASP A 6 -0.52 6.45 -6.45
CA ASP A 6 -1.94 6.58 -6.16
C ASP A 6 -2.18 7.81 -5.27
N ILE A 7 -3.21 8.60 -5.58
CA ILE A 7 -3.53 9.83 -4.86
C ILE A 7 -5.02 9.80 -4.51
N TYR A 8 -5.31 9.61 -3.23
CA TYR A 8 -6.65 9.72 -2.68
C TYR A 8 -6.75 10.95 -1.79
N PRO A 9 -7.50 12.00 -2.19
CA PRO A 9 -7.63 13.23 -1.39
C PRO A 9 -8.26 13.04 -0.01
N PHE A 10 -9.05 11.97 0.17
CA PHE A 10 -9.78 11.68 1.42
C PHE A 10 -9.56 10.23 1.88
N TYR A 11 -8.31 9.79 1.93
CA TYR A 11 -7.96 8.45 2.38
C TYR A 11 -7.62 8.42 3.87
N GLY A 12 -8.16 7.44 4.57
CA GLY A 12 -7.83 7.11 5.94
C GLY A 12 -6.98 5.84 5.99
N SER A 13 -5.83 5.87 6.66
CA SER A 13 -4.96 4.69 6.81
C SER A 13 -4.68 4.32 8.27
N ASP A 14 -4.35 3.06 8.54
CA ASP A 14 -3.94 2.58 9.87
C ASP A 14 -2.68 3.29 10.39
N VAL A 15 -1.88 3.78 9.45
CA VAL A 15 -0.74 4.65 9.69
C VAL A 15 -1.17 5.95 10.39
N GLU A 16 -2.23 6.60 9.92
CA GLU A 16 -2.71 7.83 10.53
C GLU A 16 -3.27 7.59 11.92
N ALA A 17 -3.91 6.44 12.15
CA ALA A 17 -4.33 6.02 13.49
C ALA A 17 -3.12 5.84 14.42
N SER A 18 -2.05 5.21 13.93
CA SER A 18 -0.81 5.00 14.70
C SER A 18 -0.11 6.33 15.02
N LEU A 19 -0.02 7.24 14.07
CA LEU A 19 0.52 8.58 14.29
C LEU A 19 -0.30 9.38 15.31
N ARG A 20 -1.63 9.35 15.21
CA ARG A 20 -2.52 10.02 16.19
C ARG A 20 -2.38 9.44 17.59
N ALA A 21 -2.03 8.17 17.72
CA ALA A 21 -1.76 7.53 19.00
C ALA A 21 -0.38 7.91 19.60
N GLY A 22 0.42 8.72 18.91
CA GLY A 22 1.69 9.25 19.41
C GLY A 22 2.91 8.34 19.17
N TYR A 23 2.79 7.34 18.30
CA TYR A 23 3.93 6.51 17.90
C TYR A 23 4.86 7.29 16.97
N ASP A 24 6.15 7.35 17.34
CA ASP A 24 7.21 7.91 16.50
C ASP A 24 7.86 6.81 15.67
N VAL A 25 7.30 6.58 14.47
CA VAL A 25 7.73 5.51 13.56
C VAL A 25 7.73 6.02 12.12
N VAL A 26 8.71 5.56 11.34
CA VAL A 26 8.70 5.73 9.88
C VAL A 26 7.81 4.65 9.29
N PHE A 27 6.87 5.06 8.44
CA PHE A 27 5.92 4.14 7.80
C PHE A 27 5.88 4.39 6.29
N GLY A 28 5.47 3.37 5.56
CA GLY A 28 5.19 3.44 4.13
C GLY A 28 3.91 2.68 3.82
N LEU A 29 3.05 3.27 3.00
CA LEU A 29 1.84 2.63 2.49
C LEU A 29 2.14 2.12 1.09
N ILE A 30 2.05 0.81 0.90
CA ILE A 30 2.24 0.14 -0.39
C ILE A 30 1.16 -0.92 -0.56
N GLY A 31 0.80 -1.20 -1.81
CA GLY A 31 -0.15 -2.25 -2.12
C GLY A 31 -0.43 -2.31 -3.62
N PRO A 32 -1.07 -3.39 -4.09
CA PRO A 32 -1.58 -3.44 -5.45
C PRO A 32 -2.76 -2.47 -5.59
N GLY A 33 -2.92 -1.86 -6.77
CA GLY A 33 -4.15 -1.13 -7.08
C GLY A 33 -5.34 -2.07 -7.07
N VAL A 34 -6.40 -1.71 -6.34
CA VAL A 34 -7.63 -2.49 -6.19
C VAL A 34 -8.82 -1.66 -6.66
N GLU A 35 -9.66 -2.26 -7.48
CA GLU A 35 -10.96 -1.71 -7.89
C GLU A 35 -12.06 -2.22 -6.97
N ALA A 36 -13.05 -1.37 -6.68
CA ALA A 36 -14.26 -1.71 -5.91
C ALA A 36 -13.96 -2.23 -4.48
N SER A 37 -13.01 -1.59 -3.79
CA SER A 37 -12.72 -1.91 -2.39
C SER A 37 -13.97 -1.83 -1.52
N HIS A 38 -14.10 -2.73 -0.54
CA HIS A 38 -15.31 -2.94 0.28
C HIS A 38 -16.53 -3.54 -0.45
N GLY A 39 -16.31 -4.12 -1.63
CA GLY A 39 -17.33 -4.85 -2.41
C GLY A 39 -16.75 -6.09 -3.07
N TYR A 40 -16.97 -6.25 -4.38
CA TYR A 40 -16.30 -7.28 -5.16
C TYR A 40 -14.96 -6.75 -5.67
N GLU A 41 -13.93 -6.95 -4.86
CA GLU A 41 -12.60 -6.40 -5.12
C GLU A 41 -11.93 -7.08 -6.33
N ARG A 42 -11.34 -6.28 -7.22
CA ARG A 42 -10.56 -6.77 -8.37
C ARG A 42 -9.19 -6.12 -8.41
N THR A 43 -8.17 -6.88 -8.77
CA THR A 43 -6.82 -6.37 -8.99
C THR A 43 -6.15 -7.09 -10.15
N HIS A 44 -5.06 -6.52 -10.65
CA HIS A 44 -4.24 -7.16 -11.69
C HIS A 44 -3.18 -8.06 -11.05
N TYR A 45 -3.03 -9.28 -11.58
CA TYR A 45 -1.99 -10.21 -11.15
C TYR A 45 -0.58 -9.59 -11.20
N LYS A 46 -0.31 -8.77 -12.22
CA LYS A 46 0.95 -8.01 -12.35
C LYS A 46 1.16 -7.01 -11.20
N GLY A 47 0.09 -6.42 -10.67
CA GLY A 47 0.15 -5.52 -9.51
C GLY A 47 0.55 -6.27 -8.24
N LEU A 48 -0.04 -7.46 -8.04
CA LEU A 48 0.33 -8.34 -6.94
C LEU A 48 1.81 -8.77 -7.02
N GLU A 49 2.24 -9.24 -8.19
CA GLU A 49 3.63 -9.68 -8.42
C GLU A 49 4.65 -8.55 -8.16
N ASN A 50 4.37 -7.34 -8.63
CA ASN A 50 5.25 -6.18 -8.39
C ASN A 50 5.27 -5.78 -6.91
N THR A 51 4.13 -5.87 -6.21
CA THR A 51 4.06 -5.60 -4.76
C THR A 51 4.95 -6.59 -3.99
N ILE A 52 4.89 -7.88 -4.31
CA ILE A 52 5.74 -8.90 -3.69
C ILE A 52 7.21 -8.62 -3.99
N LYS A 53 7.57 -8.35 -5.25
CA LYS A 53 8.94 -8.00 -5.64
C LYS A 53 9.48 -6.78 -4.90
N LEU A 54 8.64 -5.78 -4.64
CA LEU A 54 8.99 -4.60 -3.86
C LEU A 54 9.33 -4.98 -2.41
N ILE A 55 8.47 -5.76 -1.76
CA ILE A 55 8.67 -6.22 -0.38
C ILE A 55 9.94 -7.07 -0.27
N GLU A 56 10.12 -8.03 -1.19
CA GLU A 56 11.32 -8.87 -1.22
C GLU A 56 12.60 -8.04 -1.38
N SER A 57 12.57 -7.01 -2.23
CA SER A 57 13.72 -6.12 -2.43
C SER A 57 14.01 -5.28 -1.19
N TYR A 58 12.97 -4.81 -0.50
CA TYR A 58 13.10 -4.07 0.75
C TYR A 58 13.72 -4.91 1.87
N LEU A 59 13.32 -6.19 1.99
CA LEU A 59 13.84 -7.10 3.02
C LEU A 59 15.28 -7.59 2.75
N LYS A 60 15.74 -7.52 1.50
CA LYS A 60 17.10 -7.93 1.10
C LYS A 60 18.14 -6.81 1.20
N GLY A 61 17.71 -5.56 1.41
CA GLY A 61 18.58 -4.43 1.73
C GLY A 61 19.02 -4.45 3.18
#